data_AF-A0A7W1V8E5-F1
#
_entry.id   AF-A0A7W1V8E5-F1
#
_cell.length_a   1.000
_cell.length_b   1.000
_cell.length_c   1.000
_cell.angle_alpha   90.00
_cell.angle_beta   90.00
_cell.angle_gamma   90.00
#
_symmetry.space_group_name_H-M   'P 1'
#
loop_
_entity.id
_entity.type
_entity.pdbx_description
1 polymer ?
#
loop_
_entity_poly.entity_id
_entity_poly.type
_entity_poly.pdbx_seq_one_letter_code
_entity_poly.pdbx_strand_id
1 'polypeptide(L)'
;MKQCPNCKTTYTDESLRFCLADGANLISSSDAAETVRMSFANEPMRVNVPPDSAPTVFTTPISQTPPVKKGVSPIIVGILGVLLLLAVGLFAAYILLRTTRDKSSSVLVSPTPTVSSAVSKTDTPTDETAALKEKLANLEKQMQDRKIQKPNSPAETFSPPKPAVNTARANSPRDGFLALRSEPNSEIGERIAKIPHGAIITVIGCPKPSNVGKMTGRWCQVTYNGQSGWAFDKFMIF
;
A
#
# COMPACT_ATOMS: atom_id res chain seq x y z
N MET A 1 28.79 -0.09 1.56
CA MET A 1 28.43 -1.35 0.86
C MET A 1 27.09 -1.84 1.39
N LYS A 2 26.40 -2.71 0.65
CA LYS A 2 25.14 -3.32 1.04
C LYS A 2 25.35 -4.80 1.31
N GLN A 3 24.80 -5.35 2.39
CA GLN A 3 24.95 -6.77 2.73
C GLN A 3 23.59 -7.45 2.83
N CYS A 4 23.50 -8.67 2.29
CA CYS A 4 22.32 -9.51 2.47
C CYS A 4 22.36 -10.22 3.84
N PRO A 5 21.30 -10.16 4.65
CA PRO A 5 21.27 -10.84 5.96
C PRO A 5 21.21 -12.37 5.85
N ASN A 6 20.72 -12.90 4.73
CA ASN A 6 20.50 -14.34 4.55
C ASN A 6 21.73 -15.05 3.98
N CYS A 7 22.26 -14.57 2.86
CA CYS A 7 23.41 -15.20 2.19
C CYS A 7 24.75 -14.53 2.50
N LYS A 8 24.76 -13.42 3.25
CA LYS A 8 25.94 -12.62 3.63
C LYS A 8 26.74 -12.05 2.46
N THR A 9 26.22 -12.13 1.23
CA THR A 9 26.83 -11.52 0.06
C THR A 9 26.85 -9.99 0.21
N THR A 10 27.99 -9.39 -0.12
CA THR A 10 28.20 -7.95 -0.11
C THR A 10 28.13 -7.42 -1.54
N TYR A 11 27.31 -6.39 -1.73
CA TYR A 11 27.15 -5.68 -2.99
C TYR A 11 27.75 -4.28 -2.87
N THR A 12 28.51 -3.88 -3.88
CA THR A 12 29.11 -2.54 -3.99
C THR A 12 28.15 -1.51 -4.58
N ASP A 13 27.08 -1.96 -5.25
CA ASP A 13 26.05 -1.10 -5.83
C ASP A 13 25.04 -0.65 -4.77
N GLU A 14 24.98 0.67 -4.52
CA GLU A 14 24.06 1.28 -3.54
C GLU A 14 22.61 1.38 -4.03
N SER A 15 22.37 1.21 -5.34
CA SER A 15 21.02 1.24 -5.92
C SER A 15 20.26 -0.07 -5.73
N LEU A 16 20.98 -1.18 -5.47
CA LEU A 16 20.38 -2.48 -5.16
C LEU A 16 19.70 -2.44 -3.79
N ARG A 17 18.38 -2.68 -3.79
CA ARG A 17 17.57 -2.80 -2.56
C ARG A 17 17.37 -4.24 -2.13
N PHE A 18 17.50 -5.19 -3.06
CA PHE A 18 17.25 -6.61 -2.86
C PHE A 18 18.46 -7.44 -3.29
N CYS A 19 18.69 -8.55 -2.60
CA CYS A 19 19.70 -9.54 -2.93
C CYS A 19 19.32 -10.27 -4.22
N LEU A 20 20.31 -10.49 -5.10
CA LEU A 20 20.08 -11.14 -6.39
C LEU A 20 19.89 -12.66 -6.28
N ALA A 21 20.33 -13.28 -5.18
CA ALA A 21 20.22 -14.71 -4.98
C ALA A 21 18.88 -15.15 -4.37
N ASP A 22 18.36 -14.38 -3.42
CA ASP A 22 17.21 -14.78 -2.58
C ASP A 22 16.12 -13.69 -2.46
N GLY A 23 16.31 -12.52 -3.07
CA GLY A 23 15.34 -11.42 -3.03
C GLY A 23 15.22 -10.72 -1.67
N ALA A 24 16.06 -11.06 -0.68
CA ALA A 24 16.01 -10.43 0.64
C ALA A 24 16.44 -8.95 0.61
N ASN A 25 15.84 -8.11 1.45
CA ASN A 25 16.22 -6.70 1.54
C ASN A 25 17.68 -6.53 2.01
N LEU A 26 18.45 -5.73 1.29
CA LEU A 26 19.83 -5.43 1.62
C LEU A 26 19.94 -4.33 2.69
N ILE A 27 20.78 -4.57 3.69
CA ILE A 27 21.09 -3.59 4.74
C ILE A 27 22.37 -2.83 4.40
N SER A 28 22.44 -1.55 4.77
CA SER A 28 23.70 -0.79 4.67
C SER A 28 24.67 -1.30 5.74
N SER A 29 25.77 -1.92 5.32
CA SER A 29 26.91 -2.08 6.22
C SER A 29 27.67 -0.76 6.20
N SER A 30 27.35 0.12 7.15
CA SER A 30 28.24 1.23 7.49
C SER A 30 29.39 0.61 8.28
N ASP A 31 30.57 0.55 7.68
CA ASP A 31 31.80 0.30 8.44
C ASP A 31 31.89 1.36 9.52
N ALA A 32 31.70 0.92 10.76
CA ALA A 32 31.98 1.72 11.95
C ALA A 32 33.50 1.89 12.03
N ALA A 33 34.04 2.82 11.26
CA ALA A 33 35.21 3.54 11.73
C ALA A 33 34.70 4.44 12.86
N GLU A 34 34.84 3.95 14.08
CA GLU A 34 34.64 4.69 15.32
C GLU A 34 35.41 6.01 15.26
N THR A 35 34.72 7.11 14.93
CA THR A 35 35.19 8.44 15.32
C THR A 35 34.96 8.57 16.82
N VAL A 36 36.02 8.27 17.57
CA VAL A 36 36.18 8.46 19.01
C VAL A 36 35.52 9.77 19.45
N ARG A 37 34.46 9.68 20.25
CA ARG A 37 33.98 10.82 21.04
C ARG A 37 34.98 11.05 22.17
N MET A 38 35.83 12.06 22.04
CA MET A 38 36.62 12.56 23.16
C MET A 38 35.67 13.17 24.20
N SER A 39 35.54 12.47 25.32
CA SER A 39 34.96 12.97 26.55
C SER A 39 35.93 13.96 27.19
N PHE A 40 35.70 15.27 27.03
CA PHE A 40 36.34 16.27 27.88
C PHE A 40 35.48 16.47 29.13
N ALA A 41 35.93 15.85 30.22
CA ALA A 41 35.49 16.18 31.57
C ALA A 41 36.29 17.38 32.09
N ASN A 42 35.57 18.33 32.68
CA ASN A 42 36.00 19.33 33.68
C ASN A 42 37.08 20.36 33.28
N GLU A 43 36.65 21.60 33.02
CA GLU A 43 36.99 22.77 33.85
C GLU A 43 36.24 24.04 33.38
N PRO A 44 35.76 24.91 34.29
CA PRO A 44 35.10 26.16 33.92
C PRO A 44 36.13 27.27 33.67
N MET A 45 36.50 27.50 32.40
CA MET A 45 37.19 28.74 32.03
C MET A 45 36.19 29.91 32.06
N ARG A 46 36.15 30.60 33.20
CA ARG A 46 35.46 31.87 33.38
C ARG A 46 36.38 33.00 32.94
N VAL A 47 36.15 33.55 31.74
CA VAL A 47 36.73 34.84 31.33
C VAL A 47 35.74 35.94 31.72
N ASN A 48 36.16 36.81 32.64
CA ASN A 48 35.42 38.01 33.02
C ASN A 48 35.67 39.07 31.94
N VAL A 49 34.64 39.43 31.15
CA VAL A 49 34.70 40.55 30.19
C VAL A 49 33.97 41.76 30.82
N PRO A 50 34.55 42.97 30.82
CA PRO A 50 33.89 44.19 31.30
C PRO A 50 32.63 44.52 30.48
N PRO A 51 31.59 45.12 31.09
CA PRO A 51 30.37 45.47 30.38
C PRO A 51 30.55 46.83 29.70
N ASP A 52 30.81 46.85 28.40
CA ASP A 52 30.55 48.03 27.60
C ASP A 52 30.10 47.64 26.20
N SER A 53 29.06 48.34 25.74
CA SER A 53 28.39 48.24 24.43
C SER A 53 27.26 47.23 24.34
N ALA A 54 26.04 47.73 24.58
CA ALA A 54 24.82 47.12 24.08
C ALA A 54 24.85 47.01 22.54
N PRO A 55 24.38 45.89 21.99
CA PRO A 55 23.46 45.97 20.87
C PRO A 55 22.22 45.10 21.07
N THR A 56 21.14 45.65 20.54
CA THR A 56 19.74 45.20 20.52
C THR A 56 19.58 43.71 20.23
N VAL A 57 19.05 42.97 21.20
CA VAL A 57 18.56 41.60 21.02
C VAL A 57 17.19 41.66 20.34
N PHE A 58 17.11 41.26 19.07
CA PHE A 58 15.84 40.89 18.46
C PHE A 58 15.40 39.54 19.03
N THR A 59 14.45 39.59 19.96
CA THR A 59 13.79 38.42 20.51
C THR A 59 12.84 37.84 19.46
N THR A 60 13.19 36.72 18.83
CA THR A 60 12.22 35.90 18.10
C THR A 60 11.38 35.10 19.10
N PRO A 61 10.04 35.09 19.01
CA PRO A 61 9.23 34.22 19.85
C PRO A 61 9.45 32.77 19.42
N ILE A 62 10.11 32.00 20.29
CA ILE A 62 10.13 30.54 20.23
C ILE A 62 8.70 30.07 20.55
N SER A 63 7.95 29.69 19.53
CA SER A 63 6.68 29.00 19.70
C SER A 63 6.95 27.57 20.15
N GLN A 64 7.09 27.36 21.47
CA GLN A 64 7.12 26.05 22.08
C GLN A 64 5.73 25.41 21.87
N THR A 65 5.61 24.44 20.97
CA THR A 65 4.42 23.61 20.90
C THR A 65 4.36 22.75 22.17
N PRO A 66 3.31 22.85 23.00
CA PRO A 66 3.17 22.02 24.19
C PRO A 66 3.01 20.54 23.79
N PRO A 67 3.50 19.59 24.61
CA PRO A 67 3.26 18.17 24.40
C PRO A 67 1.76 17.91 24.52
N VAL A 68 1.12 17.59 23.40
CA VAL A 68 -0.29 17.15 23.38
C VAL A 68 -0.35 15.80 24.08
N LYS A 69 -0.72 15.82 25.37
CA LYS A 69 -1.18 14.63 26.09
C LYS A 69 -2.39 14.09 25.32
N LYS A 70 -2.24 12.93 24.68
CA LYS A 70 -3.33 12.18 24.05
C LYS A 70 -4.28 11.68 25.15
N GLY A 71 -5.18 12.55 25.59
CA GLY A 71 -6.30 12.17 26.43
C GLY A 71 -7.32 11.41 25.60
N VAL A 72 -7.57 10.15 25.95
CA VAL A 72 -8.66 9.36 25.39
C VAL A 72 -9.97 10.08 25.73
N SER A 73 -10.70 10.54 24.72
CA SER A 73 -11.97 11.24 24.95
C SER A 73 -13.00 10.28 25.57
N PRO A 74 -13.83 10.73 26.54
CA PRO A 74 -14.81 9.89 27.24
C PRO A 74 -15.89 9.30 26.30
N ILE A 75 -16.02 9.82 25.09
CA ILE A 75 -16.97 9.35 24.07
C ILE A 75 -16.58 7.96 23.54
N ILE A 76 -15.28 7.68 23.41
CA ILE A 76 -14.79 6.39 22.87
C ILE A 76 -15.05 5.25 23.86
N VAL A 77 -14.95 5.52 25.17
CA VAL A 77 -15.23 4.53 26.23
C VAL A 77 -16.73 4.19 26.27
N GLY A 78 -17.60 5.18 26.07
CA GLY A 78 -19.05 4.96 26.01
C GLY A 78 -19.48 4.08 24.83
N ILE A 79 -18.96 4.35 23.63
CA ILE A 79 -19.30 3.57 22.42
C ILE A 79 -18.78 2.14 22.53
N LEU A 80 -17.57 1.94 23.06
CA LEU A 80 -17.00 0.61 23.25
C LEU A 80 -17.82 -0.22 24.26
N GLY A 81 -18.30 0.40 25.35
CA GLY A 81 -19.15 -0.26 26.33
C GLY A 81 -20.52 -0.69 25.75
N VAL A 82 -21.16 0.16 24.96
CA VAL A 82 -22.44 -0.17 24.30
C VAL A 82 -22.26 -1.28 23.27
N LEU A 83 -21.19 -1.25 22.47
CA LEU A 83 -20.87 -2.32 21.51
C LEU A 83 -20.64 -3.67 22.20
N LEU A 84 -19.96 -3.67 23.35
CA LEU A 84 -19.73 -4.90 24.12
C LEU A 84 -21.03 -5.47 24.67
N LEU A 85 -21.93 -4.63 25.18
CA LEU A 85 -23.25 -5.06 25.66
C LEU A 85 -24.13 -5.61 24.52
N LEU A 86 -24.11 -4.97 23.35
CA LEU A 86 -24.82 -5.47 22.17
C LEU A 86 -24.25 -6.81 21.69
N ALA A 87 -22.92 -6.97 21.66
CA ALA A 87 -22.28 -8.22 21.27
C ALA A 87 -22.63 -9.37 22.22
N VAL A 88 -22.61 -9.13 23.54
CA VAL A 88 -23.02 -10.13 24.55
C VAL A 88 -24.50 -10.47 24.42
N GLY A 89 -25.37 -9.48 24.20
CA GLY A 89 -26.80 -9.69 24.00
C GLY A 89 -27.12 -10.52 22.75
N LEU A 90 -26.46 -10.21 21.62
CA LEU A 90 -26.59 -10.97 20.37
C LEU A 90 -26.04 -12.38 20.50
N PHE A 91 -24.93 -12.57 21.22
CA PHE A 91 -24.35 -13.89 21.47
C PHE A 91 -25.25 -14.77 22.35
N ALA A 92 -25.85 -14.21 23.41
CA ALA A 92 -26.80 -14.92 24.25
C ALA A 92 -28.09 -15.31 23.47
N ALA A 93 -28.64 -14.38 22.68
CA ALA A 93 -29.79 -14.66 21.82
C ALA A 93 -29.48 -15.77 20.80
N TYR A 94 -28.29 -15.75 20.19
CA TYR A 94 -27.86 -16.76 19.23
C TYR A 94 -27.76 -18.17 19.84
N ILE A 95 -27.26 -18.29 21.08
CA ILE A 95 -27.21 -19.58 21.78
C ILE A 95 -28.63 -20.10 22.05
N LEU A 96 -29.55 -19.25 22.50
CA LEU A 96 -30.96 -19.63 22.74
C LEU A 96 -31.70 -20.02 21.45
N LEU A 97 -31.39 -19.36 20.33
CA LEU A 97 -31.93 -19.69 19.02
C LEU A 97 -31.37 -21.00 18.45
N ARG A 98 -30.14 -21.40 18.83
CA ARG A 98 -29.57 -22.69 18.43
C ARG A 98 -30.14 -23.86 19.23
N THR A 99 -30.32 -23.72 20.54
CA THR A 99 -30.81 -24.83 21.38
C THR A 99 -32.27 -25.20 21.10
N THR A 100 -33.06 -24.30 20.51
CA THR A 100 -34.45 -24.58 20.10
C THR A 100 -34.57 -25.28 18.76
N ARG A 101 -33.49 -25.35 17.95
CA ARG A 101 -33.51 -25.96 16.61
C ARG A 101 -33.36 -27.49 16.62
N ASP A 102 -32.92 -28.07 17.74
CA ASP A 102 -32.66 -29.52 17.87
C ASP A 102 -33.88 -30.34 18.37
N LYS A 103 -35.06 -29.73 18.52
CA LYS A 103 -36.29 -30.43 19.00
C LYS A 103 -37.39 -30.58 17.95
N SER A 104 -37.05 -30.66 16.67
CA SER A 104 -38.04 -30.94 15.61
C SER A 104 -37.56 -32.02 14.65
N SER A 105 -37.66 -33.26 15.09
CA SER A 105 -37.76 -34.43 14.19
C SER A 105 -38.64 -35.47 14.88
N SER A 106 -39.95 -35.30 14.78
CA SER A 106 -40.91 -36.37 15.04
C SER A 106 -40.91 -37.31 13.85
N VAL A 107 -40.36 -38.50 14.11
CA VAL A 107 -40.41 -39.73 13.35
C VAL A 107 -41.83 -40.12 12.98
N LEU A 108 -42.07 -40.47 11.71
CA LEU A 108 -43.15 -41.36 11.28
C LEU A 108 -42.60 -42.25 10.15
N VAL A 109 -42.23 -43.48 10.54
CA VAL A 109 -41.78 -44.58 9.67
C VAL A 109 -43.01 -45.35 9.18
N SER A 110 -43.06 -45.64 7.89
CA SER A 110 -43.88 -46.72 7.32
C SER A 110 -42.98 -47.56 6.39
N PRO A 111 -42.96 -48.90 6.50
CA PRO A 111 -42.03 -49.76 5.75
C PRO A 111 -42.67 -50.30 4.47
N THR A 112 -41.88 -50.52 3.41
CA THR A 112 -41.81 -51.79 2.61
C THR A 112 -40.82 -51.64 1.44
N PRO A 113 -40.03 -52.68 1.10
CA PRO A 113 -38.82 -52.58 0.30
C PRO A 113 -39.04 -52.96 -1.18
N THR A 114 -38.18 -52.48 -2.08
CA THR A 114 -38.01 -53.09 -3.42
C THR A 114 -36.55 -53.05 -3.83
N VAL A 115 -36.15 -54.20 -4.37
CA VAL A 115 -34.82 -54.76 -4.57
C VAL A 115 -34.18 -54.31 -5.88
N SER A 116 -32.85 -54.33 -5.87
CA SER A 116 -31.90 -54.49 -7.00
C SER A 116 -31.66 -53.38 -8.01
N SER A 117 -30.52 -52.74 -7.76
CA SER A 117 -29.54 -52.25 -8.74
C SER A 117 -29.17 -53.27 -9.82
N ALA A 118 -29.14 -52.81 -11.08
CA ALA A 118 -28.15 -53.19 -12.09
C ALA A 118 -28.30 -52.24 -13.31
N VAL A 119 -27.77 -51.01 -13.19
CA VAL A 119 -27.62 -50.10 -14.34
C VAL A 119 -26.28 -50.38 -15.00
N SER A 120 -26.37 -50.64 -16.31
CA SER A 120 -25.30 -50.96 -17.23
C SER A 120 -24.17 -49.93 -17.26
N LYS A 121 -22.99 -50.51 -17.48
CA LYS A 121 -21.71 -49.89 -17.81
C LYS A 121 -21.79 -49.05 -19.09
N THR A 122 -21.01 -47.97 -19.08
CA THR A 122 -20.04 -47.57 -20.13
C THR A 122 -20.57 -47.34 -21.54
N ASP A 123 -20.57 -46.07 -21.98
CA ASP A 123 -19.82 -45.59 -23.14
C ASP A 123 -20.08 -44.09 -23.34
N THR A 124 -19.01 -43.27 -23.35
CA THR A 124 -18.75 -42.09 -24.20
C THR A 124 -17.71 -41.16 -23.54
N PRO A 125 -16.39 -41.38 -23.75
CA PRO A 125 -15.35 -40.40 -23.45
C PRO A 125 -14.55 -40.11 -24.73
N THR A 126 -15.02 -39.21 -25.59
CA THR A 126 -14.22 -38.86 -26.79
C THR A 126 -14.45 -37.44 -27.31
N ASP A 127 -15.61 -36.84 -27.08
CA ASP A 127 -15.93 -35.54 -27.67
C ASP A 127 -15.34 -34.35 -26.89
N GLU A 128 -15.40 -34.39 -25.55
CA GLU A 128 -14.89 -33.29 -24.72
C GLU A 128 -13.36 -33.15 -24.79
N THR A 129 -12.64 -34.26 -24.87
CA THR A 129 -11.18 -34.28 -24.99
C THR A 129 -10.69 -33.80 -26.36
N ALA A 130 -11.48 -33.96 -27.43
CA ALA A 130 -11.19 -33.37 -28.73
C ALA A 130 -11.39 -31.85 -28.70
N ALA A 131 -12.50 -31.38 -28.12
CA ALA A 131 -12.79 -29.95 -27.98
C ALA A 131 -11.78 -29.20 -27.07
N LEU A 132 -11.26 -29.86 -26.04
CA LEU A 132 -10.22 -29.30 -25.17
C LEU A 132 -8.87 -29.17 -25.87
N LYS A 133 -8.49 -30.15 -26.69
CA LYS A 133 -7.25 -30.10 -27.49
C LYS A 133 -7.29 -28.99 -28.54
N GLU A 134 -8.46 -28.78 -29.17
CA GLU A 134 -8.64 -27.69 -30.13
C GLU A 134 -8.50 -26.30 -29.47
N LYS A 135 -9.09 -26.11 -28.28
CA LYS A 135 -8.93 -24.86 -27.52
C LYS A 135 -7.48 -24.57 -27.14
N LEU A 136 -6.71 -25.58 -26.74
CA LEU A 136 -5.29 -25.41 -26.40
C LEU A 136 -4.47 -24.99 -27.63
N ALA A 137 -4.70 -25.61 -28.79
CA ALA A 137 -4.02 -25.25 -30.03
C ALA A 137 -4.34 -23.81 -30.49
N ASN A 138 -5.60 -23.39 -30.34
CA ASN A 138 -6.01 -22.03 -30.74
C ASN A 138 -5.45 -20.96 -29.78
N LEU A 139 -5.29 -21.29 -28.51
CA LEU A 139 -4.72 -20.38 -27.50
C LEU A 139 -3.19 -20.23 -27.66
N GLU A 140 -2.48 -21.30 -27.99
CA GLU A 140 -1.04 -21.25 -28.26
C GLU A 140 -0.73 -20.42 -29.51
N LYS A 141 -1.59 -20.52 -30.54
CA LYS A 141 -1.50 -19.70 -31.75
C LYS A 141 -1.64 -18.20 -31.44
N GLN A 142 -2.58 -17.80 -30.58
CA GLN A 142 -2.71 -16.41 -30.13
C GLN A 142 -1.48 -15.89 -29.38
N MET A 143 -0.82 -16.76 -28.60
CA MET A 143 0.41 -16.40 -27.87
C MET A 143 1.60 -16.22 -28.82
N GLN A 144 1.69 -17.00 -29.89
CA GLN A 144 2.72 -16.85 -30.92
C GLN A 144 2.51 -15.61 -31.78
N ASP A 145 1.27 -15.31 -32.18
CA ASP A 145 0.95 -14.10 -32.94
C ASP A 145 1.30 -12.82 -32.15
N ARG A 146 1.11 -12.82 -30.81
CA ARG A 146 1.55 -11.73 -29.93
C ARG A 146 3.08 -11.64 -29.77
N LYS A 147 3.80 -12.74 -29.93
CA LYS A 147 5.27 -12.77 -29.84
C LYS A 147 5.94 -12.31 -31.15
N ILE A 148 5.24 -12.41 -32.28
CA ILE A 148 5.74 -12.04 -33.61
C ILE A 148 5.51 -10.55 -33.94
N GLN A 149 4.61 -9.84 -33.24
CA GLN A 149 4.51 -8.37 -33.31
C GLN A 149 5.61 -7.68 -32.50
N LYS A 150 6.85 -7.89 -32.93
CA LYS A 150 7.98 -6.99 -32.69
C LYS A 150 7.87 -5.88 -33.76
N PRO A 151 7.68 -4.59 -33.41
CA PRO A 151 7.73 -3.55 -34.42
C PRO A 151 9.19 -3.35 -34.82
N ASN A 152 9.58 -3.95 -35.94
CA ASN A 152 10.74 -3.54 -36.73
C ASN A 152 10.26 -2.50 -37.75
N SER A 153 10.81 -1.28 -37.70
CA SER A 153 11.28 -0.46 -38.84
C SER A 153 11.26 1.04 -38.47
N PRO A 154 12.12 1.91 -39.02
CA PRO A 154 13.56 1.79 -39.32
C PRO A 154 14.38 2.80 -38.50
N ALA A 155 15.71 2.63 -38.52
CA ALA A 155 16.66 3.48 -37.82
C ALA A 155 16.63 4.94 -38.31
N GLU A 156 16.10 5.82 -37.48
CA GLU A 156 16.51 7.23 -37.42
C GLU A 156 17.02 7.54 -36.01
N THR A 157 18.09 8.32 -35.98
CA THR A 157 18.92 8.72 -34.85
C THR A 157 18.12 9.39 -33.73
N PHE A 158 17.72 8.66 -32.68
CA PHE A 158 17.04 9.24 -31.51
C PHE A 158 17.41 8.53 -30.19
N SER A 159 17.63 9.35 -29.15
CA SER A 159 17.84 9.04 -27.74
C SER A 159 16.95 7.89 -27.21
N PRO A 160 17.39 7.16 -26.16
CA PRO A 160 16.68 5.98 -25.67
C PRO A 160 15.18 6.27 -25.46
N PRO A 161 14.27 5.48 -26.05
CA PRO A 161 12.83 5.69 -25.93
C PRO A 161 12.43 5.47 -24.48
N LYS A 162 12.12 6.59 -23.80
CA LYS A 162 11.45 6.58 -22.51
C LYS A 162 10.18 5.73 -22.67
N PRO A 163 9.95 4.70 -21.85
CA PRO A 163 8.68 3.99 -21.88
C PRO A 163 7.54 5.00 -21.79
N ALA A 164 6.42 4.76 -22.48
CA ALA A 164 5.23 5.59 -22.39
C ALA A 164 4.66 5.49 -20.96
N VAL A 165 5.30 6.18 -20.03
CA VAL A 165 4.87 6.31 -18.64
C VAL A 165 3.72 7.30 -18.67
N ASN A 166 2.53 6.86 -18.27
CA ASN A 166 1.42 7.77 -18.02
C ASN A 166 1.87 8.75 -16.94
N THR A 167 2.25 9.96 -17.33
CA THR A 167 2.66 11.02 -16.41
C THR A 167 1.59 12.07 -16.30
N ALA A 168 1.43 12.64 -15.11
CA ALA A 168 0.60 13.81 -14.89
C ALA A 168 1.43 14.91 -14.21
N ARG A 169 0.96 16.15 -14.32
CA ARG A 169 1.54 17.31 -13.63
C ARG A 169 0.62 17.72 -12.48
N ALA A 170 1.20 17.94 -11.30
CA ALA A 170 0.45 18.42 -10.15
C ALA A 170 -0.03 19.86 -10.35
N ASN A 171 -1.32 20.11 -10.14
CA ASN A 171 -1.99 21.39 -10.33
C ASN A 171 -2.71 21.85 -9.05
N SER A 172 -1.92 22.29 -8.07
CA SER A 172 -2.43 22.88 -6.81
C SER A 172 -1.92 24.32 -6.63
N PRO A 173 -2.39 25.30 -7.41
CA PRO A 173 -1.87 26.68 -7.36
C PRO A 173 -2.23 27.42 -6.06
N ARG A 174 -3.33 27.06 -5.40
CA ARG A 174 -3.77 27.71 -4.15
C ARG A 174 -2.99 27.21 -2.94
N ASP A 175 -3.01 25.90 -2.71
CA ASP A 175 -2.38 25.27 -1.55
C ASP A 175 -0.86 25.04 -1.74
N GLY A 176 -0.36 25.21 -2.97
CA GLY A 176 1.05 25.06 -3.35
C GLY A 176 1.52 23.61 -3.54
N PHE A 177 0.73 22.63 -3.11
CA PHE A 177 1.07 21.21 -3.26
C PHE A 177 -0.15 20.30 -3.43
N LEU A 178 0.07 19.18 -4.10
CA LEU A 178 -0.83 18.03 -4.16
C LEU A 178 -0.43 17.03 -3.08
N ALA A 179 -1.38 16.64 -2.23
CA ALA A 179 -1.12 15.66 -1.17
C ALA A 179 -1.03 14.25 -1.77
N LEU A 180 0.07 13.55 -1.48
CA LEU A 180 0.16 12.11 -1.67
C LEU A 180 -0.28 11.43 -0.37
N ARG A 181 -1.26 10.52 -0.46
CA ARG A 181 -1.85 9.84 0.70
C ARG A 181 -1.63 8.34 0.69
N SER A 182 -1.68 7.71 1.86
CA SER A 182 -1.62 6.25 2.02
C SER A 182 -2.88 5.53 1.52
N GLU A 183 -4.05 6.17 1.64
CA GLU A 183 -5.35 5.65 1.20
C GLU A 183 -6.03 6.61 0.20
N PRO A 184 -6.93 6.09 -0.67
CA PRO A 184 -7.77 6.90 -1.57
C PRO A 184 -8.91 7.61 -0.80
N ASN A 185 -8.58 8.34 0.26
CA ASN A 185 -9.52 9.01 1.13
C ASN A 185 -8.87 10.26 1.78
N SER A 186 -9.61 11.37 1.85
CA SER A 186 -9.12 12.64 2.40
C SER A 186 -9.20 12.76 3.94
N GLU A 187 -10.00 11.94 4.59
CA GLU A 187 -10.26 11.97 6.03
C GLU A 187 -9.45 10.93 6.77
N ILE A 188 -9.46 9.68 6.27
CA ILE A 188 -8.79 8.55 6.91
C ILE A 188 -7.32 8.46 6.48
N GLY A 189 -7.03 8.79 5.22
CA GLY A 189 -5.69 8.53 4.68
C GLY A 189 -4.63 9.50 5.15
N GLU A 190 -3.51 9.02 5.67
CA GLU A 190 -2.41 9.90 6.10
C GLU A 190 -1.69 10.53 4.91
N ARG A 191 -1.24 11.77 5.08
CA ARG A 191 -0.43 12.45 4.05
C ARG A 191 1.02 12.04 4.20
N ILE A 192 1.49 11.22 3.26
CA ILE A 192 2.85 10.68 3.25
C ILE A 192 3.85 11.58 2.49
N ALA A 193 3.37 12.38 1.52
CA ALA A 193 4.21 13.37 0.85
C ALA A 193 3.44 14.60 0.36
N LYS A 194 4.18 15.68 0.10
CA LYS A 194 3.69 16.90 -0.55
C LYS A 194 4.34 16.99 -1.94
N ILE A 195 3.54 16.91 -2.98
CA ILE A 195 3.98 17.04 -4.37
C ILE A 195 3.84 18.52 -4.76
N PRO A 196 4.93 19.25 -5.03
CA PRO A 196 4.81 20.67 -5.33
C PRO A 196 4.06 20.91 -6.64
N HIS A 197 3.40 22.06 -6.75
CA HIS A 197 2.75 22.48 -8.00
C HIS A 197 3.76 22.45 -9.17
N GLY A 198 3.34 21.94 -10.32
CA GLY A 198 4.17 21.80 -11.51
C GLY A 198 5.07 20.55 -11.53
N ALA A 199 5.14 19.78 -10.43
CA ALA A 199 5.90 18.54 -10.40
C ALA A 199 5.27 17.47 -11.30
N ILE A 200 6.12 16.65 -11.91
CA ILE A 200 5.73 15.51 -12.74
C ILE A 200 5.64 14.27 -11.85
N ILE A 201 4.53 13.55 -11.98
CA ILE A 201 4.24 12.33 -11.25
C ILE A 201 3.91 11.20 -12.22
N THR A 202 4.29 9.99 -11.87
CA THR A 202 3.95 8.78 -12.63
C THR A 202 2.61 8.25 -12.15
N VAL A 203 1.65 8.08 -13.04
CA VAL A 203 0.32 7.55 -12.74
C VAL A 203 0.27 6.07 -13.06
N ILE A 204 -0.01 5.26 -12.03
CA ILE A 204 -0.10 3.81 -12.13
C ILE A 204 -1.51 3.41 -12.59
N GLY A 205 -2.54 4.00 -11.98
CA GLY A 205 -3.93 3.73 -12.34
C GLY A 205 -4.92 4.56 -11.54
N CYS A 206 -6.11 4.78 -12.13
CA CYS A 206 -7.19 5.53 -11.52
C CYS A 206 -8.45 4.64 -11.47
N PRO A 207 -8.81 4.08 -10.30
CA PRO A 207 -10.09 3.39 -10.10
C PRO A 207 -11.30 4.31 -10.35
N LYS A 208 -12.49 3.74 -10.14
CA LYS A 208 -13.78 4.42 -10.32
C LYS A 208 -13.85 5.75 -9.55
N PRO A 209 -14.62 6.73 -10.05
CA PRO A 209 -14.78 8.02 -9.39
C PRO A 209 -15.38 7.89 -8.00
N SER A 210 -14.92 8.80 -7.15
CA SER A 210 -15.29 8.96 -5.75
C SER A 210 -15.55 10.43 -5.46
N ASN A 211 -16.47 10.71 -4.55
CA ASN A 211 -16.71 12.07 -4.09
C ASN A 211 -15.83 12.37 -2.87
N VAL A 212 -15.17 13.52 -2.90
CA VAL A 212 -14.38 14.06 -1.78
C VAL A 212 -15.02 15.39 -1.39
N GLY A 213 -15.83 15.37 -0.33
CA GLY A 213 -16.67 16.51 0.04
C GLY A 213 -17.59 16.95 -1.10
N LYS A 214 -17.38 18.15 -1.64
CA LYS A 214 -18.17 18.72 -2.76
C LYS A 214 -17.53 18.47 -4.14
N MET A 215 -16.36 17.83 -4.20
CA MET A 215 -15.62 17.60 -5.44
C MET A 215 -15.80 16.16 -5.89
N THR A 216 -16.25 15.97 -7.13
CA THR A 216 -16.23 14.68 -7.81
C THR A 216 -14.93 14.53 -8.58
N GLY A 217 -14.25 13.40 -8.39
CA GLY A 217 -13.00 13.07 -9.08
C GLY A 217 -12.65 11.60 -8.85
N ARG A 218 -11.41 11.22 -9.13
CA ARG A 218 -10.87 9.88 -8.89
C ARG A 218 -9.61 10.00 -8.05
N TRP A 219 -9.45 9.08 -7.12
CA TRP A 219 -8.15 8.83 -6.54
C TRP A 219 -7.34 7.99 -7.52
N CYS A 220 -6.18 8.50 -7.92
CA CYS A 220 -5.24 7.78 -8.74
C CYS A 220 -4.06 7.33 -7.89
N GLN A 221 -3.65 6.09 -8.07
CA GLN A 221 -2.40 5.60 -7.53
C GLN A 221 -1.26 6.17 -8.36
N VAL A 222 -0.32 6.83 -7.70
CA VAL A 222 0.79 7.53 -8.33
C VAL A 222 2.09 7.23 -7.60
N THR A 223 3.21 7.42 -8.30
CA THR A 223 4.56 7.36 -7.75
C THR A 223 5.26 8.70 -7.92
N TYR A 224 5.81 9.23 -6.83
CA TYR A 224 6.58 10.46 -6.80
C TYR A 224 7.80 10.27 -5.89
N ASN A 225 9.01 10.59 -6.37
CA ASN A 225 10.28 10.43 -5.63
C ASN A 225 10.45 9.04 -4.99
N GLY A 226 10.05 7.98 -5.70
CA GLY A 226 10.13 6.61 -5.21
C GLY A 226 9.08 6.24 -4.15
N GLN A 227 8.19 7.16 -3.77
CA GLN A 227 7.06 6.89 -2.88
C GLN A 227 5.79 6.68 -3.70
N SER A 228 5.05 5.62 -3.39
CA SER A 228 3.77 5.33 -4.02
C SER A 228 2.62 5.62 -3.05
N GLY A 229 1.55 6.18 -3.58
CA GLY A 229 0.36 6.50 -2.80
C GLY A 229 -0.77 6.97 -3.70
N TRP A 230 -1.74 7.63 -3.10
CA TRP A 230 -2.96 8.10 -3.76
C TRP A 230 -2.98 9.62 -3.86
N ALA A 231 -3.24 10.12 -5.06
CA ALA A 231 -3.42 11.53 -5.34
C ALA A 231 -4.76 11.75 -6.06
N PHE A 232 -5.42 12.87 -5.79
CA PHE A 232 -6.74 13.15 -6.36
C PHE A 232 -6.64 13.82 -7.73
N ASP A 233 -7.29 13.26 -8.74
CA ASP A 233 -7.12 13.64 -10.15
C ASP A 233 -7.58 15.05 -10.51
N LYS A 234 -8.47 15.64 -9.72
CA LYS A 234 -8.91 17.03 -9.89
C LYS A 234 -7.75 18.02 -9.82
N PHE A 235 -6.69 17.66 -9.13
CA PHE A 235 -5.47 18.47 -8.97
C PHE A 235 -4.32 17.94 -9.84
N MET A 236 -4.63 17.21 -10.91
CA MET A 236 -3.65 16.67 -11.85
C MET A 236 -4.02 17.08 -13.28
N ILE A 237 -3.00 17.34 -14.09
CA ILE A 237 -3.14 17.62 -15.53
C ILE A 237 -2.43 16.49 -16.27
N PHE A 238 -3.15 15.80 -17.15
CA PHE A 238 -2.63 14.73 -18.01
C PHE A 238 -2.23 15.29 -19.37
#